data_AF-A0A1F4QAU4-F1
#
_entry.id   AF-A0A1F4QAU4-F1
#
_cell.length_a   1.000
_cell.length_b   1.000
_cell.length_c   1.000
_cell.angle_alpha   90.00
_cell.angle_beta   90.00
_cell.angle_gamma   90.00
#
_symmetry.space_group_name_H-M   'P 1'
#
loop_
_entity.id
_entity.type
_entity.pdbx_description
1 polymer ?
#
loop_
_entity_poly.entity_id
_entity_poly.type
_entity_poly.pdbx_seq_one_letter_code
_entity_poly.pdbx_strand_id
1 'polypeptide(L)'
;MAPHPYFKKPVTPTGAWHVGVFAGTKHPDLAVALLKAYTDPEPAKRNYKIMNYMPVRVSTFKAFPETFDVAPNNLFYAEILQTAVPRPRTPGYREYEDLLRQAFANIRQGADAAKEMNAAVEKINAQLRRYK
;
A
#
# COMPACT_ATOMS: atom_id res chain seq x y z
N MET A 1 -9.40 10.59 16.05
CA MET A 1 -8.93 9.53 15.13
C MET A 1 -8.75 8.25 15.92
N ALA A 2 -9.03 7.08 15.35
CA ALA A 2 -9.04 5.80 16.08
C ALA A 2 -8.41 4.69 15.23
N PRO A 3 -7.91 3.60 15.85
CA PRO A 3 -7.37 2.45 15.12
C PRO A 3 -8.42 1.84 14.19
N HIS A 4 -7.96 1.17 13.14
CA HIS A 4 -8.84 0.40 12.27
C HIS A 4 -9.59 -0.69 13.06
N PRO A 5 -10.91 -0.84 12.83
CA PRO A 5 -11.68 -1.88 13.49
C PRO A 5 -11.20 -3.27 13.05
N TYR A 6 -11.27 -4.24 13.96
CA TYR A 6 -10.89 -5.62 13.67
C TYR A 6 -11.84 -6.61 14.35
N PHE A 7 -11.97 -7.80 13.77
CA PHE A 7 -12.78 -8.89 14.33
C PHE A 7 -11.93 -9.93 15.06
N LYS A 8 -10.85 -10.42 14.43
CA LYS A 8 -9.95 -11.43 15.01
C LYS A 8 -8.53 -10.92 15.24
N LYS A 9 -7.97 -10.24 14.24
CA LYS A 9 -6.65 -9.62 14.30
C LYS A 9 -6.68 -8.26 13.59
N PRO A 10 -5.97 -7.25 14.09
CA PRO A 10 -5.86 -5.97 13.41
C PRO A 10 -5.10 -6.14 12.10
N VAL A 11 -5.68 -5.64 11.01
CA VAL A 11 -5.08 -5.62 9.67
C VAL A 11 -5.42 -4.29 9.03
N THR A 12 -4.39 -3.59 8.55
CA THR A 12 -4.52 -2.34 7.82
C THR A 12 -3.94 -2.47 6.42
N PRO A 13 -4.50 -1.80 5.40
CA PRO A 13 -3.94 -1.82 4.06
C PRO A 13 -2.69 -0.94 4.01
N THR A 14 -1.68 -1.36 3.23
CA THR A 14 -0.55 -0.48 2.87
C THR A 14 -0.82 0.20 1.53
N GLY A 15 -0.50 1.50 1.43
CA GLY A 15 -0.38 2.23 0.17
C GLY A 15 0.89 3.05 0.16
N ALA A 16 1.58 3.12 -0.99
CA ALA A 16 2.78 3.93 -1.15
C ALA A 16 3.04 4.25 -2.63
N TRP A 17 3.85 5.27 -2.86
CA TRP A 17 4.44 5.56 -4.16
C TRP A 17 5.87 5.03 -4.21
N HIS A 18 6.25 4.48 -5.35
CA HIS A 18 7.61 4.04 -5.62
C HIS A 18 8.12 4.77 -6.86
N VAL A 19 9.43 5.02 -6.88
CA VAL A 19 10.12 5.51 -8.07
C VAL A 19 10.81 4.31 -8.71
N GLY A 20 10.64 4.15 -10.01
CA GLY A 20 11.29 3.11 -10.80
C GLY A 20 12.09 3.72 -11.94
N VAL A 21 13.12 3.00 -12.39
CA VAL A 21 13.86 3.35 -13.61
C VAL A 21 13.23 2.61 -14.79
N PHE A 22 12.88 3.34 -15.84
CA PHE A 22 12.40 2.74 -17.07
C PHE A 22 13.51 1.91 -17.72
N ALA A 23 13.24 0.63 -17.98
CA ALA A 23 14.25 -0.30 -18.51
C ALA A 23 14.80 0.09 -19.90
N GLY A 24 14.03 0.84 -20.70
CA GLY A 24 14.46 1.30 -22.03
C GLY A 24 15.16 2.66 -22.05
N THR A 25 15.58 3.19 -20.89
CA THR A 25 16.30 4.48 -20.85
C THR A 25 17.65 4.39 -21.56
N LYS A 26 18.03 5.46 -22.25
CA LYS A 26 19.38 5.61 -22.86
C LYS A 26 20.45 6.02 -21.84
N HIS A 27 20.05 6.34 -20.60
CA HIS A 27 20.93 6.81 -19.54
C HIS A 27 20.67 6.07 -18.22
N PRO A 28 20.94 4.75 -18.15
CA PRO A 28 20.63 3.94 -16.98
C PRO A 28 21.35 4.42 -15.72
N ASP A 29 22.63 4.76 -15.82
CA ASP A 29 23.42 5.19 -14.66
C ASP A 29 22.93 6.53 -14.09
N LEU A 30 22.61 7.50 -14.96
CA LEU A 30 22.06 8.79 -14.54
C LEU A 30 20.66 8.63 -13.93
N ALA A 31 19.82 7.77 -14.51
CA ALA A 31 18.48 7.50 -13.98
C ALA A 31 18.54 6.85 -12.59
N VAL A 32 19.46 5.89 -12.39
CA VAL A 32 19.72 5.27 -11.08
C VAL A 32 20.29 6.30 -10.09
N ALA A 33 21.22 7.14 -10.52
CA ALA A 33 21.79 8.19 -9.68
C ALA A 33 20.72 9.19 -9.22
N LEU A 34 19.82 9.61 -10.13
CA LEU A 34 18.69 10.47 -9.78
C LEU A 34 17.73 9.80 -8.80
N LEU A 35 17.40 8.52 -9.01
CA LEU A 35 16.54 7.76 -8.09
C LEU A 35 17.16 7.70 -6.70
N LYS A 36 18.46 7.39 -6.59
CA LYS A 36 19.19 7.38 -5.32
C LYS A 36 19.15 8.76 -4.66
N ALA A 37 19.53 9.81 -5.38
CA ALA A 37 19.52 11.18 -4.86
C ALA A 37 18.12 11.60 -4.40
N TYR A 38 17.06 11.31 -5.15
CA TYR A 38 15.69 11.66 -4.76
C TYR A 38 15.22 10.88 -3.52
N THR A 39 15.61 9.61 -3.42
CA THR A 39 15.17 8.75 -2.32
C THR A 39 16.09 8.81 -1.11
N ASP A 40 17.22 9.52 -1.13
CA ASP A 40 18.16 9.62 -0.01
C ASP A 40 17.54 10.25 1.25
N PRO A 41 18.13 10.03 2.45
CA PRO A 41 17.53 10.47 3.70
C PRO A 41 17.19 11.97 3.78
N GLU A 42 18.09 12.86 3.36
CA GLU A 42 17.85 14.31 3.42
C GLU A 42 16.78 14.77 2.42
N PRO A 43 16.83 14.38 1.13
CA PRO A 43 15.75 14.66 0.19
C PRO A 43 14.41 14.06 0.61
N ALA A 44 14.38 12.86 1.21
CA ALA A 44 13.16 12.27 1.74
C ALA A 44 12.55 13.08 2.90
N LYS A 45 13.38 13.61 3.82
CA LYS A 45 12.92 14.54 4.88
C LYS A 45 12.39 15.84 4.29
N ARG A 46 13.06 16.40 3.29
CA ARG A 46 12.59 17.61 2.59
C ARG A 46 11.27 17.36 1.88
N ASN A 47 11.15 16.24 1.17
CA ASN A 47 9.93 15.84 0.48
C ASN A 47 8.76 15.69 1.46
N TYR A 48 9.00 15.12 2.65
CA TYR A 48 7.99 15.09 3.72
C TYR A 48 7.50 16.49 4.09
N LYS A 49 8.40 17.44 4.34
CA LYS A 49 8.02 18.83 4.69
C LYS A 49 7.21 19.53 3.60
N ILE A 50 7.42 19.16 2.33
CA ILE A 50 6.71 19.73 1.18
C ILE A 50 5.34 19.07 0.99
N MET A 51 5.31 17.74 0.94
CA MET A 51 4.13 16.97 0.55
C MET A 51 3.21 16.64 1.74
N ASN A 52 3.76 16.65 2.95
CA ASN A 52 3.10 16.24 4.18
C ASN A 52 2.45 14.83 4.13
N TYR A 53 2.99 13.94 3.29
CA TYR A 53 2.60 12.52 3.28
C TYR A 53 3.40 11.73 4.30
N MET A 54 2.78 10.69 4.87
CA MET A 54 3.46 9.77 5.79
C MET A 54 4.78 9.28 5.17
N PRO A 55 5.91 9.45 5.88
CA PRO A 55 7.21 9.02 5.36
C PRO A 55 7.27 7.51 5.11
N VAL A 56 8.17 7.10 4.22
CA VAL A 56 8.47 5.67 3.98
C VAL A 56 9.78 5.22 4.64
N ARG A 57 10.60 6.18 5.11
CA ARG A 57 11.87 5.90 5.79
C ARG A 57 11.74 6.05 7.30
N VAL A 58 12.19 5.03 8.04
CA VAL A 58 12.32 5.08 9.52
C VAL A 58 13.17 6.28 9.97
N SER A 59 14.22 6.63 9.22
CA SER A 59 15.06 7.80 9.53
C SER A 59 14.32 9.13 9.44
N THR A 60 13.27 9.22 8.62
CA THR A 60 12.43 10.43 8.52
C THR A 60 11.47 10.53 9.69
N PHE A 61 10.86 9.42 10.12
CA PHE A 61 10.05 9.39 11.34
C PHE A 61 10.85 9.85 12.57
N LYS A 62 12.06 9.30 12.75
CA LYS A 62 12.95 9.65 13.86
C LYS A 62 13.46 11.09 13.83
N ALA A 63 13.40 11.76 12.68
CA ALA A 63 13.88 13.12 12.52
C ALA A 63 12.85 14.18 12.97
N PHE A 64 11.60 13.80 13.16
CA PHE A 64 10.48 14.69 13.53
C PHE A 64 9.65 14.10 14.69
N PRO A 65 10.26 13.78 15.85
CA PRO A 65 9.54 13.18 16.98
C PRO A 65 8.39 14.06 17.48
N GLU A 66 8.55 15.38 17.44
CA GLU A 66 7.49 16.35 17.78
C GLU A 66 6.24 16.21 16.92
N THR A 67 6.37 15.59 15.74
CA THR A 67 5.28 15.33 14.82
C THR A 67 4.78 13.89 14.89
N PHE A 68 5.68 12.91 15.01
CA PHE A 68 5.33 11.49 14.90
C PHE A 68 5.12 10.77 16.23
N ASP A 69 5.53 11.34 17.36
CA ASP A 69 5.29 10.76 18.70
C ASP A 69 3.98 11.28 19.31
N VAL A 70 3.36 12.28 18.70
CA VAL A 70 2.09 12.88 19.11
C VAL A 70 0.92 12.34 18.30
N ALA A 71 -0.27 12.33 18.92
CA ALA A 71 -1.49 11.97 18.23
C ALA A 71 -1.88 13.04 17.19
N PRO A 72 -2.43 12.66 16.03
CA PRO A 72 -2.77 11.29 15.64
C PRO A 72 -1.65 10.53 14.91
N ASN A 73 -0.51 11.15 14.63
CA ASN A 73 0.52 10.56 13.77
C ASN A 73 1.19 9.33 14.38
N ASN A 74 1.33 9.29 15.71
CA ASN A 74 1.85 8.12 16.42
C ASN A 74 1.00 6.86 16.18
N LEU A 75 -0.32 7.01 16.07
CA LEU A 75 -1.23 5.92 15.73
C LEU A 75 -0.97 5.43 14.31
N PHE A 76 -0.86 6.33 13.33
CA PHE A 76 -0.56 5.94 11.95
C PHE A 76 0.79 5.23 11.84
N TYR A 77 1.81 5.73 12.53
CA TYR A 77 3.12 5.10 12.54
C TYR A 77 3.08 3.70 13.17
N ALA A 78 2.33 3.54 14.27
CA ALA A 78 2.11 2.24 14.89
C ALA A 78 1.37 1.27 13.94
N GLU A 79 0.30 1.70 13.27
CA GLU A 79 -0.43 0.86 12.31
C GLU A 79 0.45 0.44 11.13
N ILE A 80 1.26 1.35 10.58
CA ILE A 80 2.22 1.04 9.50
C ILE A 80 3.19 -0.07 9.91
N LEU A 81 3.69 -0.04 11.16
CA LEU A 81 4.68 -1.00 11.63
C LEU A 81 4.10 -2.33 12.11
N GLN A 82 2.89 -2.32 12.66
CA GLN A 82 2.36 -3.46 13.43
C GLN A 82 1.21 -4.19 12.74
N THR A 83 0.37 -3.49 11.98
CA THR A 83 -0.89 -4.03 11.46
C THR A 83 -0.96 -4.04 9.94
N ALA A 84 -0.03 -3.35 9.28
CA ALA A 84 -0.07 -3.16 7.85
C ALA A 84 0.33 -4.43 7.08
N VAL A 85 -0.51 -4.81 6.11
CA VAL A 85 -0.26 -5.98 5.24
C VAL A 85 -0.08 -5.52 3.80
N PRO A 86 1.05 -5.86 3.14
CA PRO A 86 1.28 -5.52 1.75
C PRO A 86 0.32 -6.26 0.82
N ARG A 87 -0.02 -5.61 -0.30
CA ARG A 87 -0.79 -6.24 -1.37
C ARG A 87 -0.02 -7.45 -1.93
N PRO A 88 -0.73 -8.52 -2.38
CA PRO A 88 -0.10 -9.63 -3.07
C PRO A 88 0.72 -9.16 -4.27
N ARG A 89 1.95 -9.69 -4.40
CA ARG A 89 2.82 -9.43 -5.56
C ARG A 89 2.39 -10.34 -6.71
N THR A 90 1.54 -9.83 -7.58
CA THR A 90 1.04 -10.57 -8.75
C THR A 90 0.86 -9.64 -9.95
N PRO A 91 1.14 -10.10 -11.18
CA PRO A 91 0.79 -9.37 -12.40
C PRO A 91 -0.73 -9.28 -12.61
N GLY A 92 -1.52 -10.17 -11.99
CA GLY A 92 -3.00 -10.22 -12.11
C GLY A 92 -3.75 -9.45 -11.03
N TYR A 93 -3.13 -8.43 -10.41
CA TYR A 93 -3.73 -7.70 -9.30
C TYR A 93 -5.01 -6.96 -9.72
N ARG A 94 -5.03 -6.43 -10.96
CA ARG A 94 -6.17 -5.66 -11.45
C ARG A 94 -7.43 -6.52 -11.55
N GLU A 95 -7.29 -7.72 -12.09
CA GLU A 95 -8.41 -8.65 -12.25
C GLU A 95 -8.86 -9.24 -10.92
N TYR A 96 -7.91 -9.50 -10.01
CA TYR A 96 -8.22 -9.83 -8.63
C TYR A 96 -9.10 -8.74 -7.98
N GLU A 97 -8.68 -7.47 -8.09
CA GLU A 97 -9.35 -6.33 -7.46
C GLU A 97 -10.74 -6.10 -8.04
N ASP A 98 -10.91 -6.16 -9.36
CA ASP A 98 -12.21 -5.92 -10.01
C ASP A 98 -13.27 -6.95 -9.60
N LEU A 99 -12.89 -8.23 -9.58
CA LEU A 99 -13.79 -9.31 -9.17
C LEU A 99 -14.19 -9.18 -7.70
N LEU A 100 -13.24 -8.84 -6.83
CA LEU A 100 -13.50 -8.62 -5.41
C LEU A 100 -14.39 -7.40 -5.17
N ARG A 101 -14.16 -6.29 -5.90
CA ARG A 101 -14.99 -5.08 -5.83
C ARG A 101 -16.43 -5.36 -6.26
N GLN A 102 -16.63 -6.18 -7.29
CA GLN A 102 -17.96 -6.56 -7.73
C GLN A 102 -18.70 -7.39 -6.68
N ALA A 103 -18.05 -8.40 -6.08
CA ALA A 103 -18.63 -9.18 -4.99
C ALA A 103 -19.05 -8.27 -3.81
N PHE A 104 -18.19 -7.34 -3.39
CA PHE A 104 -18.56 -6.37 -2.36
C PHE A 104 -19.73 -5.47 -2.76
N ALA A 105 -19.84 -5.08 -4.04
CA ALA A 105 -20.96 -4.29 -4.52
C ALA A 105 -22.29 -5.07 -4.45
N ASN A 106 -22.28 -6.33 -4.85
CA ASN A 106 -23.46 -7.21 -4.78
C ASN A 106 -23.90 -7.42 -3.32
N ILE A 107 -22.95 -7.67 -2.41
CA ILE A 107 -23.22 -7.83 -0.98
C ILE A 107 -23.86 -6.56 -0.41
N ARG A 108 -23.35 -5.38 -0.76
CA ARG A 108 -23.97 -4.10 -0.34
C ARG A 108 -25.39 -3.92 -0.86
N GLN A 109 -25.76 -4.59 -1.95
CA GLN A 109 -27.11 -4.56 -2.52
C GLN A 109 -28.02 -5.66 -1.96
N GLY A 110 -27.55 -6.46 -0.99
CA GLY A 110 -28.35 -7.47 -0.31
C GLY A 110 -28.13 -8.91 -0.80
N ALA A 111 -27.15 -9.16 -1.67
CA ALA A 111 -26.78 -10.51 -2.05
C ALA A 111 -26.16 -11.27 -0.85
N ASP A 112 -26.28 -12.60 -0.86
CA ASP A 112 -25.69 -13.46 0.16
C ASP A 112 -24.16 -13.42 0.13
N ALA A 113 -23.54 -13.04 1.26
CA ALA A 113 -22.11 -12.82 1.34
C ALA A 113 -21.28 -14.09 1.10
N ALA A 114 -21.72 -15.24 1.60
CA ALA A 114 -20.97 -16.48 1.42
C ALA A 114 -20.97 -16.92 -0.04
N LYS A 115 -22.13 -16.85 -0.71
CA LYS A 115 -22.27 -17.18 -2.13
C LYS A 115 -21.46 -16.24 -3.02
N GLU A 116 -21.54 -14.93 -2.81
CA GLU A 116 -20.78 -13.94 -3.59
C GLU A 116 -19.26 -14.14 -3.42
N MET A 117 -18.79 -14.35 -2.19
CA MET A 117 -17.36 -14.54 -1.93
C MET A 117 -16.84 -15.86 -2.49
N ASN A 118 -17.59 -16.96 -2.39
CA ASN A 118 -17.20 -18.23 -3.01
C ASN A 118 -17.14 -18.12 -4.54
N ALA A 119 -18.14 -17.47 -5.15
CA ALA A 119 -18.13 -17.22 -6.59
C ALA A 119 -16.95 -16.32 -7.02
N ALA A 120 -16.60 -15.32 -6.22
CA ALA A 120 -15.44 -14.47 -6.47
C ALA A 120 -14.14 -15.27 -6.44
N VAL A 121 -13.96 -16.17 -5.46
CA VAL A 121 -12.79 -17.05 -5.36
C VAL A 121 -12.62 -17.90 -6.62
N GLU A 122 -13.68 -18.55 -7.09
CA GLU A 122 -13.63 -19.38 -8.31
C GLU A 122 -13.23 -18.55 -9.54
N LYS A 123 -13.84 -17.36 -9.71
CA LYS A 123 -13.52 -16.45 -10.82
C LYS A 123 -12.09 -15.94 -10.74
N ILE A 124 -11.63 -15.53 -9.56
CA ILE A 124 -10.26 -15.06 -9.34
C ILE A 124 -9.26 -16.17 -9.66
N ASN A 125 -9.47 -17.38 -9.12
CA ASN A 125 -8.62 -18.53 -9.40
C ASN A 125 -8.54 -18.82 -10.90
N ALA A 126 -9.67 -18.76 -11.60
CA ALA A 126 -9.72 -18.94 -13.04
C ALA A 126 -8.93 -17.86 -13.80
N GLN A 127 -9.09 -16.59 -13.44
CA GLN A 127 -8.38 -15.48 -14.08
C GLN A 127 -6.88 -15.51 -13.81
N LEU A 128 -6.46 -15.95 -12.63
CA LEU A 128 -5.05 -15.98 -12.25
C LEU A 128 -4.28 -17.17 -12.85
N ARG A 129 -4.95 -18.18 -13.44
CA ARG A 129 -4.28 -19.33 -14.08
C ARG A 129 -3.32 -18.93 -15.21
N ARG A 130 -3.58 -17.83 -15.91
CA ARG A 130 -2.72 -17.35 -17.02
C ARG A 130 -1.38 -16.74 -16.57
N TYR A 131 -1.19 -16.55 -15.28
CA TYR A 131 0.05 -16.03 -14.69
C TYR A 131 0.85 -17.10 -13.94
N LYS A 132 0.43 -18.37 -14.03
CA LYS A 132 1.15 -19.52 -13.50
C LYS A 132 2.06 -20.13 -14.56
#